data_AF-A0A2P5ESV9-F1
#
_entry.id   AF-A0A2P5ESV9-F1
#
_cell.length_a   1.000
_cell.length_b   1.000
_cell.length_c   1.000
_cell.angle_alpha   90.00
_cell.angle_beta   90.00
_cell.angle_gamma   90.00
#
_symmetry.space_group_name_H-M   'P 1'
#
loop_
_entity.id
_entity.type
_entity.pdbx_description
1 polymer ?
#
loop_
_entity_poly.entity_id
_entity_poly.type
_entity_poly.pdbx_seq_one_letter_code
_entity_poly.pdbx_strand_id
1 'polypeptide(L)'
;MAHAQSKNFTSLSREPSAALREVDASVALLLALQVCIFPYSGICIGVRFSHAAADGRSINQFMKSWASVCERRGDSSWLDESESLIPYHDRAEIEDPDGLEPILLNEW
;
A
#
# COMPACT_ATOMS: atom_id res chain seq x y z
N MET A 1 -14.98 -0.10 -41.58
CA MET A 1 -14.20 -1.27 -41.10
C MET A 1 -12.79 -0.79 -40.78
N ALA A 2 -12.53 -0.41 -39.53
CA ALA A 2 -11.22 0.07 -39.11
C ALA A 2 -10.43 -1.12 -38.55
N HIS A 3 -9.27 -1.35 -39.14
CA HIS A 3 -8.37 -2.46 -38.91
C HIS A 3 -7.69 -2.28 -37.54
N ALA A 4 -8.15 -3.01 -36.52
CA ALA A 4 -7.48 -3.06 -35.23
C ALA A 4 -6.17 -3.85 -35.40
N GLN A 5 -5.03 -3.17 -35.33
CA GLN A 5 -3.74 -3.84 -35.26
C GLN A 5 -3.61 -4.53 -33.90
N SER A 6 -3.62 -5.87 -33.94
CA SER A 6 -3.21 -6.74 -32.84
C SER A 6 -1.75 -6.41 -32.49
N LYS A 7 -1.54 -5.73 -31.36
CA LYS A 7 -0.21 -5.64 -30.74
C LYS A 7 -0.06 -6.86 -29.85
N ASN A 8 0.89 -7.72 -30.20
CA ASN A 8 1.17 -9.00 -29.56
C ASN A 8 1.35 -8.85 -28.04
N PHE A 9 0.60 -9.65 -27.29
CA PHE A 9 0.54 -9.71 -25.82
C PHE A 9 1.90 -10.04 -25.16
N THR A 10 2.90 -10.46 -25.93
CA THR A 10 4.21 -10.91 -25.43
C THR A 10 5.26 -9.82 -25.20
N SER A 11 4.97 -8.53 -25.39
CA SER A 11 5.98 -7.46 -25.22
C SER A 11 5.83 -6.59 -23.96
N LEU A 12 4.99 -6.97 -22.99
CA LEU A 12 4.80 -6.23 -21.73
C LEU A 12 5.39 -6.93 -20.51
N SER A 13 6.38 -7.81 -20.69
CA SER A 13 7.36 -8.04 -19.62
C SER A 13 8.27 -6.80 -19.57
N ARG A 14 7.75 -5.70 -19.02
CA ARG A 14 8.60 -4.64 -18.51
C ARG A 14 9.35 -5.27 -17.35
N GLU A 15 10.55 -5.79 -17.62
CA GLU A 15 11.52 -6.12 -16.59
C GLU A 15 11.51 -4.95 -15.58
N PRO A 16 11.40 -5.23 -14.27
CA PRO A 16 11.42 -4.18 -13.27
C PRO A 16 12.65 -3.32 -13.55
N SER A 17 12.40 -2.04 -13.85
CA SER A 17 13.46 -1.10 -14.19
C SER A 17 14.58 -1.24 -13.18
N ALA A 18 15.82 -1.37 -13.66
CA ALA A 18 17.03 -1.50 -12.85
C ALA A 18 17.18 -0.40 -11.76
N ALA A 19 16.34 0.63 -11.79
CA ALA A 19 16.20 1.68 -10.78
C ALA A 19 15.67 1.22 -9.40
N LEU A 20 15.22 -0.02 -9.22
CA LEU A 20 14.92 -0.57 -7.88
C LEU A 20 16.14 -1.21 -7.19
N ARG A 21 17.32 -1.22 -7.83
CA ARG A 21 18.50 -1.96 -7.32
C ARG A 21 19.53 -1.13 -6.56
N GLU A 22 19.16 0.04 -6.05
CA GLU A 22 19.91 0.75 -5.00
C GLU A 22 18.93 1.38 -3.99
N VAL A 23 18.01 0.56 -3.49
CA VAL A 23 17.55 0.74 -2.12
C VAL A 23 18.68 0.13 -1.29
N ASP A 24 19.38 0.95 -0.50
CA ASP A 24 20.40 0.46 0.43
C ASP A 24 19.87 -0.77 1.18
N ALA A 25 20.73 -1.75 1.46
CA ALA A 25 20.33 -3.01 2.10
C ALA A 25 19.65 -2.81 3.48
N SER A 26 19.64 -1.57 3.98
CA SER A 26 19.04 -1.09 5.21
C SER A 26 17.59 -0.59 5.11
N VAL A 27 17.01 -0.40 3.91
CA VAL A 27 15.64 0.14 3.77
C VAL A 27 14.65 -0.95 3.39
N ALA A 28 13.85 -1.38 4.38
CA ALA A 28 12.79 -2.36 4.20
C ALA A 28 11.57 -1.73 3.46
N LEU A 29 11.12 -2.39 2.39
CA LEU A 29 9.93 -1.98 1.66
C LEU A 29 8.66 -2.34 2.45
N LEU A 30 7.98 -1.33 3.02
CA LEU A 30 6.77 -1.54 3.82
C LEU A 30 5.48 -1.60 2.99
N LEU A 31 5.41 -0.83 1.89
CA LEU A 31 4.26 -0.74 1.00
C LEU A 31 4.71 -0.45 -0.43
N ALA A 32 4.11 -1.14 -1.41
CA ALA A 32 4.25 -0.88 -2.83
C ALA A 32 2.89 -0.96 -3.53
N LEU A 33 2.65 -0.02 -4.44
CA LEU A 33 1.42 0.10 -5.23
C LEU A 33 1.75 -0.03 -6.72
N GLN A 34 0.96 -0.83 -7.43
CA GLN A 34 1.01 -0.95 -8.89
C GLN A 34 -0.36 -0.62 -9.47
N VAL A 35 -0.42 0.35 -10.37
CA VAL A 35 -1.64 0.67 -11.12
C VAL A 35 -1.51 0.11 -12.53
N CYS A 36 -2.45 -0.74 -12.93
CA CYS A 36 -2.53 -1.33 -14.26
C CYS A 36 -3.83 -0.87 -14.94
N ILE A 37 -3.70 -0.24 -16.11
CA ILE A 37 -4.84 0.24 -16.89
C ILE A 37 -5.11 -0.77 -18.01
N PHE A 38 -6.34 -1.29 -18.05
CA PHE A 38 -6.83 -2.15 -19.12
C PHE A 38 -7.73 -1.30 -20.02
N PRO A 39 -7.27 -0.92 -21.23
CA PRO A 39 -8.06 -0.08 -22.13
C PRO A 39 -9.46 -0.65 -22.36
N TYR A 40 -10.47 0.20 -22.26
CA TYR A 40 -11.89 -0.15 -22.45
C TYR A 40 -12.46 -1.19 -21.47
N SER A 41 -11.70 -1.62 -20.46
CA SER A 41 -12.13 -2.63 -19.49
C SER A 41 -12.11 -2.13 -18.04
N GLY A 42 -11.07 -1.37 -17.65
CA GLY A 42 -11.00 -0.80 -16.31
C GLY A 42 -9.57 -0.59 -15.81
N ILE A 43 -9.45 -0.48 -14.48
CA ILE A 43 -8.18 -0.27 -13.77
C ILE A 43 -8.06 -1.36 -12.70
N CYS A 44 -6.87 -1.91 -12.54
CA CYS A 44 -6.50 -2.77 -11.42
C CYS A 44 -5.43 -2.06 -10.58
N ILE A 45 -5.60 -2.10 -9.25
CA ILE A 45 -4.62 -1.59 -8.29
C ILE A 45 -4.10 -2.78 -7.50
N GLY A 46 -2.85 -3.17 -7.74
CA GLY A 46 -2.14 -4.18 -6.97
C GLY A 46 -1.44 -3.55 -5.77
N VAL A 47 -1.62 -4.14 -4.59
CA VAL A 47 -1.00 -3.67 -3.34
C VAL A 47 -0.13 -4.79 -2.77
N ARG A 48 1.11 -4.46 -2.41
CA ARG A 48 2.01 -5.32 -1.63
C ARG A 48 2.43 -4.57 -0.38
N PHE A 49 2.35 -5.21 0.77
CA PHE A 49 2.78 -4.62 2.04
C PHE A 49 3.47 -5.67 2.92
N SER A 50 4.32 -5.20 3.83
CA SER A 50 4.95 -6.04 4.84
C SER A 50 4.02 -6.23 6.02
N HIS A 51 3.83 -7.49 6.47
CA HIS A 51 3.07 -7.80 7.68
C HIS A 51 3.68 -7.22 8.95
N ALA A 52 4.96 -6.83 8.90
CA ALA A 52 5.63 -6.04 9.94
C ALA A 52 4.93 -4.71 10.24
N ALA A 53 4.44 -4.07 9.18
CA ALA A 53 3.90 -2.72 9.24
C ALA A 53 2.38 -2.69 9.42
N ALA A 54 1.68 -3.72 8.95
CA ALA A 54 0.23 -3.76 8.98
C ALA A 54 -0.31 -5.19 9.06
N ASP A 55 -1.37 -5.36 9.85
CA ASP A 55 -2.25 -6.52 9.76
C ASP A 55 -3.31 -6.32 8.66
N GLY A 56 -4.13 -7.36 8.43
CA GLY A 56 -5.18 -7.33 7.42
C GLY A 56 -6.24 -6.24 7.66
N ARG A 57 -6.48 -5.87 8.93
CA ARG A 57 -7.45 -4.83 9.27
C ARG A 57 -6.89 -3.45 8.93
N SER A 58 -5.64 -3.20 9.28
CA SER A 58 -4.91 -1.96 9.05
C SER A 58 -4.81 -1.65 7.56
N ILE A 59 -4.43 -2.61 6.71
CA ILE A 59 -4.38 -2.38 5.27
C ILE A 59 -5.78 -2.13 4.67
N ASN A 60 -6.82 -2.81 5.17
CA ASN A 60 -8.19 -2.60 4.70
C ASN A 60 -8.70 -1.19 5.07
N GLN A 61 -8.40 -0.72 6.28
CA GLN A 61 -8.74 0.64 6.68
C GLN A 61 -7.94 1.68 5.87
N PHE A 62 -6.65 1.44 5.65
CA PHE A 62 -5.84 2.28 4.77
C PHE A 62 -6.47 2.41 3.37
N MET A 63 -6.92 1.31 2.76
CA MET A 63 -7.56 1.35 1.44
C MET A 63 -8.88 2.13 1.44
N LYS A 64 -9.69 2.03 2.50
CA LYS A 64 -10.93 2.81 2.65
C LYS A 64 -10.64 4.29 2.82
N SER A 65 -9.69 4.65 3.69
CA SER A 65 -9.26 6.03 3.90
C SER A 65 -8.68 6.61 2.61
N TRP A 66 -7.85 5.86 1.88
CA TRP A 66 -7.30 6.28 0.59
C TRP A 66 -8.40 6.55 -0.45
N ALA A 67 -9.38 5.66 -0.58
CA ALA A 67 -10.52 5.86 -1.49
C ALA A 67 -11.35 7.09 -1.10
N SER A 68 -11.62 7.28 0.20
CA SER A 68 -12.34 8.44 0.75
C SER A 68 -11.63 9.76 0.42
N VAL A 69 -10.29 9.79 0.55
CA VAL A 69 -9.43 10.93 0.18
C VAL A 69 -9.52 11.24 -1.30
N CYS A 70 -9.47 10.22 -2.16
CA CYS A 70 -9.58 10.39 -3.59
C CYS A 70 -10.95 10.94 -4.02
N GLU A 71 -12.04 10.41 -3.45
CA GLU A 71 -13.41 10.84 -3.76
C GLU A 71 -13.60 12.34 -3.50
N ARG A 72 -13.08 12.82 -2.38
CA ARG A 72 -13.23 14.21 -1.93
C ARG A 72 -12.05 15.10 -2.34
N ARG A 73 -11.27 14.68 -3.34
CA ARG A 73 -10.18 15.46 -3.97
C ARG A 73 -9.10 15.95 -3.01
N GLY A 74 -8.82 15.20 -1.94
CA GLY A 74 -7.76 15.56 -0.99
C GLY A 74 -8.15 16.59 0.06
N ASP A 75 -9.44 16.96 0.18
CA ASP A 75 -9.94 17.50 1.44
C ASP A 75 -9.65 16.46 2.55
N SER A 76 -9.61 16.83 3.81
CA SER A 76 -9.39 15.89 4.92
C SER A 76 -10.20 16.25 6.15
N SER A 77 -11.10 17.24 6.02
CA SER A 77 -12.00 17.71 7.06
C SER A 77 -12.87 16.60 7.67
N TRP A 78 -13.21 15.57 6.90
CA TRP A 78 -13.98 14.41 7.39
C TRP A 78 -13.20 13.47 8.30
N LEU A 79 -11.86 13.57 8.37
CA LEU A 79 -11.09 12.68 9.24
C LEU A 79 -11.54 12.88 10.69
N ASP A 80 -11.79 14.12 11.10
CA ASP A 80 -12.39 14.45 12.41
C ASP A 80 -13.80 13.86 12.62
N GLU A 81 -14.54 13.59 11.55
CA GLU A 81 -15.89 13.03 11.62
C GLU A 81 -15.92 11.50 11.65
N SER A 82 -14.81 10.84 11.27
CA SER A 82 -14.75 9.38 11.13
C SER A 82 -13.59 8.78 11.92
N GLU A 83 -13.74 8.72 13.24
CA GLU A 83 -12.77 8.09 14.15
C GLU A 83 -12.39 6.66 13.71
N SER A 84 -13.31 5.92 13.07
CA SER A 84 -13.05 4.54 12.61
C SER A 84 -12.05 4.41 11.46
N LEU A 85 -11.74 5.50 10.76
CA LEU A 85 -10.83 5.55 9.62
C LEU A 85 -9.47 6.19 9.95
N ILE A 86 -9.35 6.82 11.12
CA ILE A 86 -8.08 7.33 11.64
C ILE A 86 -7.35 6.18 12.34
N PRO A 87 -6.11 5.87 11.94
CA PRO A 87 -5.33 4.87 12.64
C PRO A 87 -4.86 5.41 14.01
N TYR A 88 -4.95 4.57 15.03
CA TYR A 88 -4.37 4.84 16.34
C TYR A 88 -2.99 4.20 16.43
N HIS A 89 -1.98 5.00 16.77
CA HIS A 89 -0.57 4.58 16.73
C HIS A 89 0.13 4.66 18.08
N ASP A 90 -0.51 5.16 19.13
CA ASP A 90 0.09 5.18 20.45
C ASP A 90 0.22 3.74 20.97
N ARG A 91 1.45 3.33 21.22
CA ARG A 91 1.78 1.99 21.71
C ARG A 91 1.84 1.93 23.23
N ALA A 92 1.80 3.07 23.92
CA ALA A 92 1.81 3.11 25.38
C ALA A 92 0.58 2.43 26.01
N GLU A 93 -0.50 2.27 25.25
CA GLU A 93 -1.69 1.52 25.66
C GLU A 93 -1.54 0.00 25.55
N ILE A 94 -0.51 -0.48 24.86
CA ILE A 94 -0.24 -1.91 24.74
C ILE A 94 0.53 -2.33 26.00
N GLU A 95 -0.13 -3.10 26.87
CA GLU A 95 0.54 -3.72 28.00
C GLU A 95 1.58 -4.74 27.50
N ASP A 96 2.85 -4.54 27.87
CA ASP A 96 3.94 -5.48 27.63
C ASP A 96 4.46 -6.05 28.96
N PRO A 97 3.71 -6.97 29.59
CA PRO A 97 4.07 -7.50 30.92
C PRO A 97 5.39 -8.30 30.90
N ASP A 98 5.77 -8.84 29.74
CA ASP A 98 6.94 -9.69 29.56
C ASP A 98 8.16 -8.92 29.02
N GLY A 99 8.02 -7.62 28.71
CA GLY A 99 9.11 -6.78 28.21
C GLY A 99 9.63 -7.23 26.84
N LEU A 100 8.75 -7.73 25.98
CA LEU A 100 9.09 -8.28 24.67
C LEU A 100 9.41 -7.19 23.63
N GLU A 101 8.89 -5.98 23.79
CA GLU A 101 9.10 -4.89 22.83
C GLU A 101 10.58 -4.67 22.46
N PRO A 102 11.51 -4.44 23.41
CA PRO A 102 12.92 -4.24 23.08
C PRO A 102 13.60 -5.49 22.51
N ILE A 103 13.09 -6.68 22.79
CA ILE A 103 13.62 -7.93 22.24
C ILE A 103 13.23 -8.03 20.77
N LEU A 104 11.94 -7.88 20.48
CA LEU A 104 11.41 -7.94 19.13
C LEU A 104 12.05 -6.84 18.26
N LEU A 105 12.14 -5.59 18.73
CA LEU A 105 12.74 -4.49 17.97
C LEU A 105 14.21 -4.71 17.58
N ASN A 106 14.95 -5.54 18.30
CA ASN A 106 16.34 -5.89 17.95
C ASN A 106 16.46 -7.05 16.96
N GLU A 107 15.37 -7.80 16.70
CA GLU A 107 15.32 -8.89 15.71
C GLU A 107 14.94 -8.41 14.30
N TRP A 108 14.58 -7.14 14.16
CA TRP A 108 14.20 -6.49 12.90
C TRP A 108 15.36 -5.78 12.21
#